data_AF-A0A926LAS9-F1
#
_entry.id   AF-A0A926LAS9-F1
#
_cell.length_a   1.000
_cell.length_b   1.000
_cell.length_c   1.000
_cell.angle_alpha   90.00
_cell.angle_beta   90.00
_cell.angle_gamma   90.00
#
_symmetry.space_group_name_H-M   'P 1'
#
loop_
_entity.id
_entity.type
_entity.pdbx_description
1 polymer ?
#
loop_
_entity_poly.entity_id
_entity_poly.type
_entity_poly.pdbx_seq_one_letter_code
_entity_poly.pdbx_strand_id
1 'polypeptide(L)'
;MKTAPSRPATDAPPLDIATMRASVAEVLPPEVTPADPATLETLTGLLRGHLELLIPEIEQATARLPADDVPRYCALACIGEARGKLWAFRRPGVYDAAVCARKLARSLLALCDHYETLTGVRMCLACDQPLTDAEETLPYGNVSPSGGAAASGRIHARCATTVRVR
;
A
#
# COMPACT_ATOMS: atom_id res chain seq x y z
N MET A 1 41.29 5.13 14.47
CA MET A 1 39.87 4.84 14.79
C MET A 1 39.02 5.87 14.06
N LYS A 2 38.26 5.46 13.05
CA LYS A 2 37.53 6.37 12.14
C LYS A 2 36.06 6.35 12.54
N THR A 3 35.60 7.41 13.19
CA THR A 3 34.20 7.57 13.62
C THR A 3 33.32 7.72 12.38
N ALA A 4 32.33 6.84 12.22
CA ALA A 4 31.33 6.96 11.17
C ALA A 4 30.35 8.11 11.50
N PRO A 5 29.96 8.95 10.53
CA PRO A 5 28.95 9.96 10.77
C PRO A 5 27.57 9.30 10.97
N SER A 6 26.94 9.61 12.11
CA SER A 6 25.54 9.27 12.39
C SER A 6 24.65 10.03 11.41
N ARG A 7 23.78 9.30 10.69
CA ARG A 7 22.85 9.85 9.71
C ARG A 7 21.70 10.56 10.44
N PRO A 8 21.19 11.71 9.94
CA PRO A 8 19.96 12.28 10.48
C PRO A 8 18.81 11.28 10.29
N ALA A 9 18.10 10.98 11.36
CA ALA A 9 16.80 10.33 11.29
C ALA A 9 15.89 11.24 10.46
N THR A 10 15.40 10.74 9.33
CA THR A 10 14.41 11.46 8.53
C THR A 10 13.11 11.46 9.34
N ASP A 11 12.89 12.55 10.07
CA ASP A 11 11.73 12.79 10.96
C ASP A 11 10.46 13.16 10.16
N ALA A 12 10.38 12.73 8.89
CA ALA A 12 9.17 12.90 8.10
C ALA A 12 8.12 11.92 8.65
N PRO A 13 6.88 12.38 8.91
CA PRO A 13 5.83 11.49 9.34
C PRO A 13 5.68 10.35 8.31
N PRO A 14 5.47 9.11 8.77
CA PRO A 14 5.27 7.97 7.86
C PRO A 14 4.14 8.30 6.88
N LEU A 15 4.27 7.81 5.64
CA LEU A 15 3.24 7.99 4.61
C LEU A 15 1.89 7.55 5.17
N ASP A 16 0.86 8.36 4.92
CA ASP A 16 -0.51 8.06 5.35
C ASP A 16 -1.16 7.03 4.40
N ILE A 17 -0.78 5.76 4.60
CA ILE A 17 -1.30 4.64 3.82
C ILE A 17 -2.81 4.47 4.00
N ALA A 18 -3.35 4.81 5.19
CA ALA A 18 -4.78 4.75 5.44
C ALA A 18 -5.55 5.72 4.54
N THR A 19 -5.08 6.96 4.40
CA THR A 19 -5.65 7.94 3.46
C THR A 19 -5.54 7.46 2.01
N MET A 20 -4.41 6.88 1.60
CA MET A 20 -4.26 6.34 0.25
C MET A 20 -5.27 5.22 -0.04
N ARG A 21 -5.47 4.29 0.91
CA ARG A 21 -6.47 3.20 0.79
C ARG A 21 -7.91 3.73 0.77
N ALA A 22 -8.21 4.78 1.53
CA ALA A 22 -9.52 5.44 1.48
C ALA A 22 -9.79 6.01 0.07
N SER A 23 -8.81 6.71 -0.52
CA SER A 23 -8.92 7.21 -1.91
C SER A 23 -9.10 6.08 -2.93
N VAL A 24 -8.47 4.92 -2.71
CA VAL A 24 -8.67 3.73 -3.54
C VAL A 24 -10.10 3.20 -3.45
N ALA A 25 -10.68 3.16 -2.24
CA ALA A 25 -12.02 2.63 -1.99
C ALA A 25 -13.12 3.44 -2.69
N GLU A 26 -12.88 4.72 -2.97
CA GLU A 26 -13.79 5.58 -3.74
C GLU A 26 -13.85 5.19 -5.23
N VAL A 27 -12.96 4.30 -5.71
CA VAL A 27 -12.84 3.95 -7.13
C VAL A 27 -12.92 2.43 -7.38
N LEU A 28 -12.58 1.60 -6.41
CA LEU A 28 -12.60 0.12 -6.48
C LEU A 28 -13.63 -0.39 -5.46
N PRO A 29 -14.93 -0.58 -5.80
CA PRO A 29 -15.41 -1.32 -7.00
C PRO A 29 -16.11 -0.50 -8.13
N PRO A 30 -16.46 -1.12 -9.29
CA PRO A 30 -17.13 -0.43 -10.40
C PRO A 30 -18.43 0.28 -10.02
N GLU A 31 -19.18 -0.29 -9.07
CA GLU A 31 -20.48 0.22 -8.62
C GLU A 31 -20.35 1.52 -7.82
N VAL A 32 -19.18 1.77 -7.21
CA VAL A 32 -18.91 3.02 -6.49
C VAL A 32 -18.09 4.01 -7.31
N THR A 33 -17.54 3.58 -8.46
CA THR A 33 -16.78 4.48 -9.33
C THR A 33 -17.70 5.63 -9.77
N PRO A 34 -17.34 6.90 -9.51
CA PRO A 34 -18.18 8.03 -9.88
C PRO A 34 -18.44 8.05 -11.39
N ALA A 35 -19.69 8.32 -11.78
CA ALA A 35 -20.06 8.53 -13.17
C ALA A 35 -19.78 9.97 -13.63
N ASP A 36 -19.68 10.91 -12.68
CA ASP A 36 -19.41 12.32 -12.97
C ASP A 36 -17.95 12.51 -13.44
N PRO A 37 -17.73 13.09 -14.64
CA PRO A 37 -16.39 13.29 -15.19
C PRO A 37 -15.49 14.17 -14.34
N ALA A 38 -16.02 15.23 -13.71
CA ALA A 38 -15.22 16.15 -12.90
C ALA A 38 -14.72 15.50 -11.60
N THR A 39 -15.58 14.70 -10.96
CA THR A 39 -15.22 13.89 -9.80
C THR A 39 -14.16 12.83 -10.18
N LEU A 40 -14.32 12.16 -11.32
CA LEU A 40 -13.33 11.19 -11.81
C LEU A 40 -11.98 11.83 -12.11
N GLU A 41 -11.96 13.02 -12.70
CA GLU A 41 -10.72 13.76 -12.97
C GLU A 41 -10.02 14.11 -11.65
N THR A 42 -10.76 14.59 -10.66
CA THR A 42 -10.26 14.91 -9.32
C THR A 42 -9.65 13.68 -8.65
N LEU A 43 -10.38 12.56 -8.61
CA LEU A 43 -9.89 11.31 -8.03
C LEU A 43 -8.68 10.76 -8.79
N THR A 44 -8.69 10.85 -10.12
CA THR A 44 -7.54 10.44 -10.93
C THR A 44 -6.32 11.28 -10.59
N GLY A 45 -6.46 12.59 -10.42
CA GLY A 45 -5.39 13.48 -9.97
C GLY A 45 -4.85 13.10 -8.60
N LEU A 46 -5.75 12.83 -7.65
CA LEU A 46 -5.40 12.38 -6.30
C LEU A 46 -4.62 11.06 -6.31
N LEU A 47 -5.10 10.06 -7.05
CA LEU A 47 -4.44 8.76 -7.19
C LEU A 47 -3.03 8.89 -7.80
N ARG A 48 -2.83 9.82 -8.76
CA ARG A 48 -1.50 10.10 -9.30
C ARG A 48 -0.58 10.70 -8.25
N GLY A 49 -1.06 11.69 -7.51
CA GLY A 49 -0.29 12.32 -6.43
C GLY A 49 0.16 11.29 -5.39
N HIS A 50 -0.74 10.40 -4.97
CA HIS A 50 -0.40 9.30 -4.05
C HIS A 50 0.67 8.37 -4.62
N LEU A 51 0.58 7.99 -5.90
CA LEU A 51 1.60 7.17 -6.56
C LEU A 51 2.95 7.90 -6.65
N GLU A 52 2.96 9.18 -6.98
CA GLU A 52 4.16 10.00 -7.06
C GLU A 52 4.87 10.14 -5.71
N LEU A 53 4.12 10.13 -4.60
CA LEU A 53 4.66 10.11 -3.24
C LEU A 53 5.14 8.72 -2.82
N LEU A 54 4.38 7.66 -3.12
CA LEU A 54 4.64 6.32 -2.61
C LEU A 54 5.79 5.59 -3.34
N ILE A 55 5.89 5.77 -4.66
CA ILE A 55 6.94 5.12 -5.48
C ILE A 55 8.36 5.37 -4.94
N PRO A 56 8.82 6.62 -4.69
CA PRO A 56 10.18 6.86 -4.22
C PRO A 56 10.44 6.24 -2.83
N GLU A 57 9.43 6.14 -1.97
CA GLU A 57 9.58 5.50 -0.66
C GLU A 57 9.77 3.98 -0.77
N ILE A 58 9.05 3.33 -1.70
CA ILE A 58 9.25 1.90 -1.99
C ILE A 58 10.62 1.67 -2.64
N GLU A 59 11.07 2.55 -3.55
CA GLU A 59 12.43 2.46 -4.13
C GLU A 59 13.50 2.56 -3.05
N GLN A 60 13.35 3.46 -2.08
CA GLN A 60 14.26 3.59 -0.96
C GLN A 60 14.23 2.38 -0.03
N ALA A 61 13.06 1.80 0.24
CA ALA A 61 12.92 0.61 1.07
C ALA A 61 13.55 -0.62 0.38
N THR A 62 13.25 -0.82 -0.90
CA THR A 62 13.80 -1.92 -1.70
C THR A 62 15.32 -1.82 -1.86
N ALA A 63 15.89 -0.61 -1.96
CA ALA A 63 17.33 -0.40 -2.04
C ALA A 63 18.13 -0.96 -0.85
N ARG A 64 17.48 -1.18 0.30
CA ARG A 64 18.09 -1.75 1.52
C ARG A 64 18.07 -3.27 1.55
N LEU A 65 17.38 -3.92 0.62
CA LEU A 65 17.23 -5.36 0.55
C LEU A 65 18.24 -6.01 -0.42
N PRO A 66 18.63 -7.28 -0.18
CA PRO A 66 19.44 -8.07 -1.11
C PRO A 66 18.85 -8.10 -2.52
N ALA A 67 19.70 -8.25 -3.54
CA ALA A 67 19.26 -8.22 -4.94
C ALA A 67 18.37 -9.41 -5.32
N ASP A 68 18.51 -10.53 -4.63
CA ASP A 68 17.76 -11.79 -4.81
C ASP A 68 16.53 -11.91 -3.89
N ASP A 69 16.24 -10.87 -3.11
CA ASP A 69 15.07 -10.84 -2.24
C ASP A 69 13.75 -10.78 -3.05
N VAL A 70 12.84 -11.70 -2.78
CA VAL A 70 11.56 -11.81 -3.51
C VAL A 70 10.66 -10.58 -3.30
N PRO A 71 10.42 -10.09 -2.06
CA PRO A 71 9.72 -8.84 -1.82
C PRO A 71 10.28 -7.65 -2.61
N ARG A 72 11.61 -7.52 -2.68
CA ARG A 72 12.27 -6.50 -3.51
C ARG A 72 11.88 -6.62 -4.99
N TYR A 73 12.00 -7.82 -5.57
CA TYR A 73 11.70 -8.05 -6.98
C TYR A 73 10.24 -7.70 -7.31
N CYS A 74 9.30 -8.19 -6.50
CA CYS A 74 7.87 -7.94 -6.69
C CYS A 74 7.53 -6.43 -6.62
N ALA A 75 8.09 -5.72 -5.65
CA ALA A 75 7.84 -4.29 -5.49
C ALA A 75 8.38 -3.47 -6.67
N LEU A 76 9.59 -3.77 -7.16
CA LEU A 76 10.18 -3.08 -8.32
C LEU A 76 9.40 -3.33 -9.61
N ALA A 77 8.88 -4.54 -9.82
CA ALA A 77 8.00 -4.84 -10.95
C ALA A 77 6.72 -4.00 -10.90
N CYS A 78 6.08 -3.91 -9.74
CA CYS A 78 4.88 -3.10 -9.53
C CYS A 78 5.14 -1.59 -9.74
N ILE A 79 6.30 -1.08 -9.33
CA ILE A 79 6.72 0.31 -9.62
C ILE A 79 6.80 0.54 -11.14
N GLY A 80 7.42 -0.39 -11.87
CA GLY A 80 7.52 -0.31 -13.33
C GLY A 80 6.15 -0.22 -14.00
N GLU A 81 5.21 -1.08 -13.59
CA GLU A 81 3.84 -1.06 -14.09
C GLU A 81 3.11 0.25 -13.74
N ALA A 82 3.23 0.72 -12.49
CA ALA A 82 2.60 1.96 -12.05
C ALA A 82 3.11 3.17 -12.85
N ARG A 83 4.42 3.27 -13.08
CA ARG A 83 5.03 4.32 -13.93
C ARG A 83 4.54 4.25 -15.36
N GLY A 84 4.44 3.04 -15.94
CA GLY A 84 3.89 2.83 -17.27
C GLY A 84 2.46 3.35 -17.39
N LYS A 85 1.61 3.11 -16.38
CA LYS A 85 0.24 3.63 -16.32
C LYS A 85 0.19 5.16 -16.16
N LEU A 86 1.00 5.73 -15.27
CA LEU A 86 1.10 7.19 -15.10
C LEU A 86 1.44 7.89 -16.42
N TRP A 87 2.39 7.32 -17.16
CA TRP A 87 2.79 7.81 -18.48
C TRP A 87 1.67 7.65 -19.52
N ALA A 88 1.10 6.44 -19.63
CA ALA A 88 0.07 6.13 -20.64
C ALA A 88 -1.18 7.00 -20.49
N PHE A 89 -1.62 7.27 -19.25
CA PHE A 89 -2.84 8.02 -18.99
C PHE A 89 -2.66 9.53 -18.96
N ARG A 90 -1.45 10.07 -19.22
CA ARG A 90 -1.20 11.51 -19.20
C ARG A 90 -1.89 12.26 -20.37
N ARG A 91 -2.33 11.53 -21.40
CA ARG A 91 -2.98 12.09 -22.60
C ARG A 91 -4.50 11.90 -22.51
N PRO A 92 -5.30 12.98 -22.54
CA PRO A 92 -6.76 12.89 -22.63
C PRO A 92 -7.20 12.14 -23.90
N GLY A 93 -8.26 11.34 -23.80
CA GLY A 93 -9.00 10.83 -24.97
C GLY A 93 -8.60 9.46 -25.55
N VAL A 94 -7.55 8.81 -25.03
CA VAL A 94 -7.16 7.46 -25.52
C VAL A 94 -7.88 6.34 -24.77
N TYR A 95 -8.32 6.60 -23.54
CA TYR A 95 -8.91 5.60 -22.65
C TYR A 95 -10.08 6.19 -21.87
N ASP A 96 -11.05 5.33 -21.55
CA ASP A 96 -12.15 5.66 -20.65
C ASP A 96 -11.62 6.12 -19.28
N ALA A 97 -12.13 7.26 -18.79
CA ALA A 97 -11.63 7.91 -17.58
C ALA A 97 -11.81 7.03 -16.33
N ALA A 98 -12.93 6.33 -16.21
CA ALA A 98 -13.20 5.42 -15.10
C ALA A 98 -12.27 4.20 -15.14
N VAL A 99 -11.98 3.66 -16.34
CA VAL A 99 -10.98 2.61 -16.52
C VAL A 99 -9.58 3.08 -16.11
N CYS A 100 -9.18 4.30 -16.49
CA CYS A 100 -7.91 4.90 -16.07
C CYS A 100 -7.81 5.00 -14.55
N ALA A 101 -8.82 5.60 -13.91
CA ALA A 101 -8.87 5.78 -12.46
C ALA A 101 -8.74 4.43 -11.74
N ARG A 102 -9.51 3.41 -12.14
CA ARG A 102 -9.43 2.06 -11.56
C ARG A 102 -8.07 1.40 -11.74
N LYS A 103 -7.44 1.56 -12.91
CA LYS A 103 -6.11 0.98 -13.17
C LYS A 103 -5.04 1.62 -12.27
N LEU A 104 -5.13 2.93 -12.03
CA LEU A 104 -4.25 3.62 -11.09
C LEU A 104 -4.54 3.19 -9.65
N ALA A 105 -5.81 3.11 -9.26
CA ALA A 105 -6.22 2.69 -7.92
C ALA A 105 -5.72 1.28 -7.57
N ARG A 106 -5.76 0.32 -8.52
CA ARG A 106 -5.19 -1.02 -8.32
C ARG A 106 -3.69 -1.01 -8.12
N SER A 107 -2.98 -0.19 -8.90
CA SER A 107 -1.53 -0.02 -8.74
C SER A 107 -1.19 0.61 -7.40
N LEU A 108 -1.95 1.62 -6.96
CA LEU A 108 -1.77 2.26 -5.67
C LEU A 108 -1.98 1.26 -4.53
N LEU A 109 -3.07 0.48 -4.58
CA LEU A 109 -3.36 -0.54 -3.58
C LEU A 109 -2.23 -1.57 -3.44
N ALA A 110 -1.76 -2.12 -4.55
CA ALA A 110 -0.65 -3.08 -4.55
C ALA A 110 0.66 -2.48 -4.01
N LEU A 111 0.94 -1.21 -4.34
CA LEU A 111 2.11 -0.52 -3.81
C LEU A 111 1.97 -0.23 -2.31
N CYS A 112 0.78 0.08 -1.80
CA CYS A 112 0.54 0.20 -0.35
C CYS A 112 0.86 -1.13 0.36
N ASP A 113 0.40 -2.26 -0.17
CA ASP A 113 0.69 -3.60 0.38
C ASP A 113 2.20 -3.89 0.38
N HIS A 114 2.89 -3.53 -0.71
CA HIS A 114 4.35 -3.66 -0.80
C HIS A 114 5.08 -2.76 0.19
N TYR A 115 4.67 -1.50 0.34
CA TYR A 115 5.30 -0.57 1.28
C TYR A 115 5.19 -1.06 2.72
N GLU A 116 4.03 -1.50 3.15
CA GLU A 116 3.82 -2.09 4.48
C GLU A 116 4.69 -3.34 4.69
N THR A 117 4.74 -4.23 3.69
CA THR A 117 5.59 -5.43 3.72
C THR A 117 7.08 -5.08 3.87
N LEU A 118 7.56 -4.10 3.10
CA LEU A 118 8.97 -3.70 3.06
C LEU A 118 9.42 -2.91 4.30
N THR A 119 8.51 -2.11 4.87
CA THR A 119 8.79 -1.31 6.07
C THR A 119 8.54 -2.08 7.36
N GLY A 120 7.96 -3.28 7.27
CA GLY A 120 7.61 -4.09 8.42
C GLY A 120 6.42 -3.55 9.20
N VAL A 121 5.71 -2.54 8.67
CA VAL A 121 4.45 -2.06 9.24
C VAL A 121 3.42 -3.16 9.05
N ARG A 122 3.00 -3.76 10.16
CA ARG A 122 1.97 -4.81 10.15
C ARG A 122 0.64 -4.18 10.51
N MET A 123 -0.41 -4.42 9.74
CA MET A 123 -1.76 -3.92 10.07
C MET A 123 -2.53 -4.94 10.92
N CYS A 124 -3.36 -4.44 11.82
CA CYS A 124 -4.30 -5.24 12.58
C CYS A 124 -5.46 -5.67 11.67
N LEU A 125 -5.58 -6.97 11.40
CA LEU A 125 -6.64 -7.51 10.52
C LEU A 125 -8.09 -7.27 11.00
N ALA A 126 -8.29 -6.76 12.21
CA ALA A 126 -9.62 -6.55 12.77
C ALA A 126 -10.09 -5.08 12.69
N CYS A 127 -9.18 -4.13 12.59
CA CYS A 127 -9.50 -2.70 12.62
C CYS A 127 -8.71 -1.86 11.61
N ASP A 128 -7.87 -2.48 10.79
CA ASP A 128 -7.02 -1.83 9.79
C ASP A 128 -6.12 -0.71 10.36
N GLN A 129 -5.79 -0.79 11.65
CA GLN A 129 -4.84 0.12 12.30
C GLN A 129 -3.44 -0.52 12.40
N PRO A 130 -2.35 0.27 12.33
CA PRO A 130 -0.98 -0.25 12.47
C PRO A 130 -0.73 -0.96 13.80
N LEU A 131 0.00 -2.06 13.75
CA LEU A 131 0.58 -2.75 14.89
C LEU A 131 1.96 -2.16 15.15
N THR A 132 2.13 -1.58 16.33
CA THR A 132 3.45 -1.09 16.78
C THR A 132 4.15 -2.17 17.61
N ASP A 133 5.48 -2.15 17.67
CA ASP A 133 6.27 -3.07 18.51
C ASP A 133 6.00 -2.90 20.02
N ALA A 134 5.41 -1.77 20.42
CA ALA A 134 5.03 -1.47 21.80
C ALA A 134 3.68 -2.08 22.21
N GLU A 135 2.84 -2.47 21.23
CA GLU A 135 1.52 -3.02 21.50
C GLU A 135 1.55 -4.55 21.52
N GLU A 136 0.85 -5.15 22.48
CA GLU A 136 0.70 -6.60 22.51
C GLU A 136 -0.14 -7.08 21.31
N THR A 137 0.43 -7.99 20.52
CA THR A 137 -0.20 -8.53 19.31
C THR A 137 -0.47 -10.01 19.44
N LEU A 138 -1.64 -10.43 18.98
CA LEU A 138 -2.04 -11.83 18.97
C LEU A 138 -2.09 -12.35 17.53
N PRO A 139 -1.73 -13.61 17.28
CA PRO A 139 -1.95 -14.24 15.99
C PRO A 139 -3.45 -14.32 15.70
N TYR A 140 -3.83 -13.95 14.49
CA TYR A 140 -5.16 -14.14 13.93
C TYR A 140 -5.25 -15.58 13.40
N GLY A 141 -6.05 -16.43 14.04
CA GLY A 141 -6.25 -17.83 13.63
C GLY A 141 -7.74 -18.12 13.39
N ASN A 142 -8.18 -19.00 12.48
CA ASN A 142 -7.50 -19.90 11.54
C ASN A 142 -8.47 -20.22 10.39
N VAL A 143 -8.23 -19.76 9.14
CA VAL A 143 -8.78 -20.42 7.95
C VAL A 143 -7.88 -20.18 6.73
N SER A 144 -7.09 -21.17 6.34
CA SER A 144 -6.81 -21.49 4.93
C SER A 144 -6.18 -22.89 4.84
N PRO A 145 -6.80 -23.85 4.15
CA PRO A 145 -6.29 -25.22 4.00
C PRO A 145 -5.24 -25.36 2.89
N SER A 146 -4.93 -24.30 2.16
CA SER A 146 -3.95 -24.30 1.08
C SER A 146 -2.56 -23.96 1.64
N GLY A 147 -1.75 -25.00 1.85
CA GLY A 147 -0.38 -24.88 2.33
C GLY A 147 0.46 -23.93 1.48
N GLY A 148 1.18 -23.03 2.14
CA GLY A 148 2.23 -22.23 1.51
C GLY A 148 2.31 -20.76 1.92
N ALA A 149 2.27 -20.43 3.22
CA ALA A 149 3.02 -19.31 3.81
C ALA A 149 2.71 -19.23 5.32
N ALA A 150 3.73 -19.38 6.17
CA ALA A 150 3.62 -19.07 7.59
C ALA A 150 3.61 -17.55 7.79
N ALA A 151 2.48 -16.91 7.52
CA ALA A 151 2.18 -15.57 8.00
C ALA A 151 0.69 -15.51 8.36
N SER A 152 0.32 -16.22 9.44
CA SER A 152 -0.91 -15.91 10.16
C SER A 152 -0.87 -14.43 10.52
N GLY A 153 -1.79 -13.64 9.97
CA GLY A 153 -1.85 -12.21 10.25
C GLY A 153 -1.98 -11.93 11.75
N ARG A 154 -1.78 -10.68 12.16
CA ARG A 154 -1.82 -10.27 13.57
C ARG A 154 -2.94 -9.29 13.83
N ILE A 155 -3.44 -9.28 15.06
CA ILE A 155 -4.39 -8.29 15.55
C ILE A 155 -3.90 -7.71 16.88
N HIS A 156 -4.31 -6.49 17.20
CA HIS A 156 -4.12 -5.95 18.55
C HIS A 156 -4.80 -6.88 19.57
N ALA A 157 -4.20 -7.05 20.75
CA ALA A 157 -4.84 -7.78 21.85
C ALA A 157 -6.25 -7.22 22.16
N ARG A 158 -6.42 -5.89 22.12
CA ARG A 158 -7.73 -5.22 22.28
C ARG A 158 -8.75 -5.58 21.20
N CYS A 159 -8.31 -5.95 20.00
CA CYS A 159 -9.20 -6.32 18.91
C CYS A 159 -9.59 -7.81 18.95
N ALA A 160 -8.85 -8.64 19.68
CA ALA A 160 -9.14 -10.06 19.80
C ALA A 160 -10.48 -10.33 20.50
N THR A 161 -10.88 -9.48 21.44
CA THR A 161 -12.20 -9.57 22.10
C THR A 161 -13.35 -9.21 21.16
N THR A 162 -13.11 -8.36 20.15
CA THR A 162 -14.13 -7.90 19.20
C THR A 162 -14.41 -8.93 18.11
N VAL A 163 -13.38 -9.66 17.67
CA VAL A 163 -13.49 -10.69 16.61
C VAL A 163 -14.18 -11.96 17.11
N ARG A 164 -14.09 -12.28 18.41
CA ARG A 164 -14.68 -13.50 19.00
C ARG A 164 -16.20 -13.46 19.21
N VAL A 165 -16.85 -12.32 18.97
CA VAL A 165 -18.28 -12.11 19.28
C VAL A 165 -19.14 -12.12 18.00
N ARG A 166 -18.60 -12.56 16.86
CA ARG A 166 -19.35 -12.76 15.61
C ARG A 166 -19.37 -14.22 15.20
#